data_AF-A0A2T7P1X9-F1
#
_entry.id   AF-A0A2T7P1X9-F1
#
_cell.length_a   1.000
_cell.length_b   1.000
_cell.length_c   1.000
_cell.angle_alpha   90.00
_cell.angle_beta   90.00
_cell.angle_gamma   90.00
#
_symmetry.space_group_name_H-M   'P 1'
#
loop_
_entity.id
_entity.type
_entity.pdbx_description
1 polymer ?
#
loop_
_entity_poly.entity_id
_entity_poly.type
_entity_poly.pdbx_seq_one_letter_code
_entity_poly.pdbx_strand_id
1 'polypeptide(L)'
;MLSLLLYRVQGDKVLGFVNLKNRECATSDVFVSCYVDATGSRKTRLKALISDLVEGEARHYGCNVTTMQPGGRTTMLSWFIVIHQTRLVSKLFLGSHDIQEVECSGAALPTDVDLVTMVLHSPPSDRALAYVNLQTRHCSTSEMFVSCVMDDRDSRQTKLRALVTNLPQGAARMYGCNVTAVKDGWKVKAFSWSLTVIHQTRE
;
A
#
# COMPACT_ATOMS: atom_id res chain seq x y z
N MET A 1 -9.49 24.27 -0.41
CA MET A 1 -8.08 23.87 -0.65
C MET A 1 -7.48 24.88 -1.63
N LEU A 2 -6.26 25.35 -1.37
CA LEU A 2 -5.53 26.33 -2.18
C LEU A 2 -4.44 25.65 -3.01
N SER A 3 -3.68 24.75 -2.41
CA SER A 3 -2.62 24.03 -3.10
C SER A 3 -2.41 22.62 -2.58
N LEU A 4 -1.83 21.77 -3.42
CA LEU A 4 -1.28 20.46 -3.06
C LEU A 4 0.18 20.41 -3.48
N LEU A 5 1.02 19.83 -2.64
CA LEU A 5 2.44 19.60 -2.91
C LEU A 5 2.76 18.14 -2.60
N LEU A 6 3.26 17.41 -3.58
CA LEU A 6 3.78 16.06 -3.43
C LEU A 6 5.31 16.12 -3.51
N TYR A 7 6.00 15.54 -2.53
CA TYR A 7 7.46 15.61 -2.44
C TYR A 7 8.07 14.32 -1.91
N ARG A 8 9.34 14.07 -2.24
CA ARG A 8 10.15 13.04 -1.60
C ARG A 8 10.80 13.65 -0.36
N VAL A 9 10.57 13.03 0.79
CA VAL A 9 11.05 13.53 2.09
C VAL A 9 12.59 13.54 2.13
N GLN A 10 13.21 12.46 1.65
CA GLN A 10 14.66 12.43 1.50
C GLN A 10 15.11 13.33 0.34
N GLY A 11 15.83 14.38 0.69
CA GLY A 11 16.33 15.40 -0.23
C GLY A 11 15.33 16.49 -0.60
N ASP A 12 14.17 16.54 0.08
CA ASP A 12 13.11 17.54 -0.08
C ASP A 12 12.74 17.84 -1.54
N LYS A 13 12.77 16.80 -2.38
CA LYS A 13 12.54 16.93 -3.83
C LYS A 13 11.04 17.06 -4.07
N VAL A 14 10.60 18.22 -4.54
CA VAL A 14 9.23 18.38 -5.04
C VAL A 14 9.04 17.51 -6.29
N LEU A 15 7.96 16.74 -6.31
CA LEU A 15 7.59 15.85 -7.41
C LEU A 15 6.47 16.46 -8.26
N GLY A 16 5.52 17.12 -7.61
CA GLY A 16 4.47 17.83 -8.28
C GLY A 16 3.74 18.80 -7.37
N PHE A 17 3.13 19.79 -7.98
CA PHE A 17 2.46 20.88 -7.31
C PHE A 17 1.18 21.26 -8.07
N VAL A 18 0.13 21.55 -7.32
CA VAL A 18 -1.12 22.08 -7.86
C VAL A 18 -1.47 23.35 -7.11
N ASN A 19 -1.81 24.40 -7.86
CA ASN A 19 -2.40 25.62 -7.35
C ASN A 19 -3.82 25.77 -7.90
N LEU A 20 -4.81 25.64 -7.03
CA LEU A 20 -6.22 25.69 -7.40
C LEU A 20 -6.70 27.09 -7.76
N LYS A 21 -6.08 28.13 -7.18
CA LYS A 21 -6.47 29.53 -7.45
C LYS A 21 -6.18 29.88 -8.91
N ASN A 22 -5.02 29.45 -9.39
CA ASN A 22 -4.58 29.73 -10.75
C ASN A 22 -4.92 28.58 -11.73
N ARG A 23 -5.50 27.49 -11.24
CA ARG A 23 -5.68 26.21 -11.97
C ARG A 23 -4.40 25.70 -12.60
N GLU A 24 -3.28 25.95 -11.92
CA GLU A 24 -1.96 25.52 -12.37
C GLU A 24 -1.68 24.13 -11.85
N CYS A 25 -1.06 23.32 -12.71
CA CYS A 25 -0.36 22.15 -12.27
C CYS A 25 1.05 22.12 -12.89
N ALA A 26 2.02 21.81 -12.04
CA ALA A 26 3.40 21.53 -12.43
C ALA A 26 3.85 20.16 -11.91
N THR A 27 4.62 19.45 -12.72
CA THR A 27 5.28 18.19 -12.36
C THR A 27 6.77 18.32 -12.62
N SER A 28 7.60 17.83 -11.70
CA SER A 28 9.06 18.01 -11.71
C SER A 28 9.82 16.68 -11.70
N ASP A 29 9.12 15.56 -11.83
CA ASP A 29 9.73 14.22 -11.89
C ASP A 29 9.05 13.32 -12.94
N VAL A 30 9.76 12.28 -13.36
CA VAL A 30 9.26 11.29 -14.32
C VAL A 30 8.16 10.48 -13.66
N PHE A 31 7.07 10.24 -14.41
CA PHE A 31 5.88 9.52 -13.96
C PHE A 31 5.06 10.20 -12.85
N VAL A 32 5.17 11.52 -12.74
CA VAL A 32 4.24 12.34 -11.96
C VAL A 32 3.15 12.87 -12.88
N SER A 33 1.90 12.78 -12.42
CA SER A 33 0.74 13.36 -13.09
C SER A 33 -0.08 14.13 -12.09
N CYS A 34 -0.88 15.04 -12.61
CA CYS A 34 -1.78 15.84 -11.83
C CYS A 34 -3.05 16.11 -12.59
N TYR A 35 -4.11 16.38 -11.83
CA TYR A 35 -5.41 16.68 -12.36
C TYR A 35 -6.04 17.75 -11.48
N VAL A 36 -6.42 18.87 -12.10
CA VAL A 36 -7.14 19.97 -11.44
C VAL A 36 -8.59 19.91 -11.88
N ASP A 37 -9.47 19.61 -10.92
CA ASP A 37 -10.88 19.53 -11.20
C ASP A 37 -11.53 20.91 -11.17
N ALA A 38 -12.27 21.26 -12.22
CA ALA A 38 -12.91 22.57 -12.36
C ALA A 38 -14.15 22.75 -11.46
N THR A 39 -14.75 21.65 -10.99
CA THR A 39 -16.03 21.63 -10.28
C THR A 39 -15.88 21.44 -8.77
N GLY A 40 -14.77 20.86 -8.32
CA GLY A 40 -14.54 20.65 -6.90
C GLY A 40 -13.10 20.36 -6.55
N SER A 41 -12.53 21.14 -5.62
CA SER A 41 -11.16 20.94 -5.18
C SER A 41 -10.91 19.53 -4.63
N ARG A 42 -11.93 18.89 -4.06
CA ARG A 42 -11.82 17.52 -3.53
C ARG A 42 -11.55 16.45 -4.59
N LYS A 43 -11.73 16.74 -5.87
CA LYS A 43 -11.42 15.83 -6.99
C LYS A 43 -10.05 16.08 -7.61
N THR A 44 -9.35 17.13 -7.16
CA THR A 44 -7.99 17.45 -7.59
C THR A 44 -6.99 16.44 -7.01
N ARG A 45 -6.05 15.98 -7.84
CA ARG A 45 -5.12 14.90 -7.48
C ARG A 45 -3.71 15.20 -7.97
N LEU A 46 -2.73 14.81 -7.14
CA LEU A 46 -1.35 14.57 -7.55
C LEU A 46 -1.09 13.07 -7.43
N LYS A 47 -0.43 12.49 -8.43
CA LYS A 47 -0.08 11.07 -8.46
C LYS A 47 1.37 10.94 -8.92
N ALA A 48 2.16 10.15 -8.22
CA ALA A 48 3.48 9.72 -8.68
C ALA A 48 3.47 8.20 -8.81
N LEU A 49 3.96 7.68 -9.94
CA LEU A 49 4.26 6.26 -10.11
C LEU A 49 5.74 6.05 -9.80
N ILE A 50 6.02 5.14 -8.86
CA ILE A 50 7.37 4.76 -8.48
C ILE A 50 7.67 3.39 -9.09
N SER A 51 8.51 3.35 -10.12
CA SER A 51 8.82 2.13 -10.88
C SER A 51 10.21 1.56 -10.61
N ASP A 52 11.08 2.33 -9.95
CA ASP A 52 12.50 2.07 -9.76
C ASP A 52 12.87 1.83 -8.28
N LEU A 53 11.88 1.46 -7.45
CA LEU A 53 12.14 1.14 -6.05
C LEU A 53 12.90 -0.18 -5.98
N VAL A 54 14.12 -0.15 -5.47
CA VAL A 54 15.01 -1.31 -5.38
C VAL A 54 14.52 -2.24 -4.25
N GLU A 55 14.82 -3.52 -4.37
CA GLU A 55 14.44 -4.53 -3.39
C GLU A 55 15.05 -4.25 -2.01
N GLY A 56 14.20 -4.22 -0.98
CA GLY A 56 14.57 -3.83 0.38
C GLY A 56 14.69 -2.31 0.61
N GLU A 57 14.53 -1.49 -0.43
CA GLU A 57 14.51 -0.04 -0.33
C GLU A 57 13.17 0.47 0.21
N ALA A 58 13.22 1.53 1.03
CA ALA A 58 12.06 2.26 1.52
C ALA A 58 12.20 3.73 1.11
N ARG A 59 11.21 4.28 0.41
CA ARG A 59 11.18 5.71 0.05
C ARG A 59 10.06 6.43 0.75
N HIS A 60 10.41 7.56 1.35
CA HIS A 60 9.50 8.41 2.09
C HIS A 60 8.96 9.52 1.18
N TYR A 61 7.64 9.65 1.12
CA TYR A 61 6.95 10.70 0.37
C TYR A 61 6.04 11.47 1.29
N GLY A 62 5.98 12.78 1.09
CA GLY A 62 5.11 13.68 1.83
C GLY A 62 4.10 14.33 0.91
N CYS A 63 2.95 14.68 1.47
CA CYS A 63 1.94 15.48 0.79
C CYS A 63 1.47 16.61 1.73
N ASN A 64 1.62 17.84 1.25
CA ASN A 64 1.14 19.03 1.94
C ASN A 64 -0.09 19.57 1.22
N VAL A 65 -1.15 19.82 1.98
CA VAL A 65 -2.38 20.45 1.51
C VAL A 65 -2.61 21.74 2.26
N THR A 66 -2.60 22.85 1.52
CA THR A 66 -2.93 24.16 2.08
C THR A 66 -4.41 24.42 1.89
N THR A 67 -5.10 24.81 2.96
CA THR A 67 -6.52 25.16 2.95
C THR A 67 -6.70 26.57 3.49
N MET A 68 -7.78 27.25 3.07
CA MET A 68 -8.16 28.56 3.58
C MET A 68 -9.43 28.39 4.39
N GLN A 69 -9.39 28.83 5.64
CA GLN A 69 -10.54 28.88 6.54
C GLN A 69 -11.33 30.18 6.31
N PRO A 70 -12.60 30.23 6.74
CA PRO A 70 -13.35 31.47 6.82
C PRO A 70 -12.56 32.54 7.60
N GLY A 71 -12.50 33.77 7.07
CA GLY A 71 -11.66 34.84 7.64
C GLY A 71 -10.24 34.95 7.07
N GLY A 72 -9.91 34.17 6.04
CA GLY A 72 -8.64 34.31 5.30
C GLY A 72 -7.44 33.63 5.93
N ARG A 73 -7.61 32.95 7.07
CA ARG A 73 -6.56 32.18 7.73
C ARG A 73 -6.23 30.93 6.91
N THR A 74 -4.96 30.68 6.66
CA THR A 74 -4.51 29.46 5.97
C THR A 74 -4.04 28.39 6.96
N THR A 75 -4.36 27.13 6.68
CA THR A 75 -3.89 25.97 7.45
C THR A 75 -3.28 24.96 6.49
N MET A 76 -2.08 24.49 6.82
CA MET A 76 -1.42 23.40 6.10
C MET A 76 -1.65 22.08 6.85
N LEU A 77 -2.10 21.07 6.11
CA LEU A 77 -2.22 19.70 6.56
C LEU A 77 -1.13 18.90 5.86
N SER A 78 -0.34 18.15 6.62
CA SER A 78 0.77 17.36 6.11
C SER A 78 0.62 15.92 6.55
N TRP A 79 0.89 15.00 5.63
CA TRP A 79 1.03 13.59 5.93
C TRP A 79 2.16 12.98 5.11
N PHE A 80 2.67 11.85 5.57
CA PHE A 80 3.74 11.12 4.94
C PHE A 80 3.34 9.66 4.73
N ILE A 81 3.96 9.04 3.73
CA ILE A 81 3.86 7.62 3.43
C ILE A 81 5.25 7.08 3.17
N VAL A 82 5.49 5.85 3.63
CA VAL A 82 6.69 5.08 3.29
C VAL A 82 6.28 4.05 2.26
N ILE A 83 6.89 4.11 1.08
CA ILE A 83 6.69 3.12 0.03
C ILE A 83 7.83 2.12 0.12
N HIS A 84 7.48 0.86 0.31
CA HIS A 84 8.38 -0.27 0.19
C HIS A 84 8.02 -1.03 -1.09
N GLN A 85 8.96 -1.79 -1.64
CA GLN A 85 8.62 -2.78 -2.66
C GLN A 85 7.89 -3.94 -1.95
N THR A 86 6.57 -3.81 -1.76
CA THR A 86 5.74 -4.80 -1.04
C THR A 86 4.93 -5.65 -2.01
N ARG A 87 4.63 -6.89 -1.60
CA ARG A 87 3.54 -7.69 -2.21
C ARG A 87 2.42 -7.97 -1.21
N LEU A 88 2.36 -7.17 -0.15
CA LEU A 88 1.13 -6.95 0.59
C LEU A 88 0.40 -5.79 -0.10
N VAL A 89 -0.63 -6.11 -0.87
CA VAL A 89 -1.39 -5.15 -1.67
C VAL A 89 -2.88 -5.24 -1.35
N SER A 90 -3.61 -4.15 -1.58
CA SER A 90 -5.08 -4.19 -1.62
C SER A 90 -5.59 -3.72 -2.98
N LYS A 91 -6.69 -4.32 -3.42
CA LYS A 91 -7.42 -3.93 -4.63
C LYS A 91 -8.91 -4.22 -4.46
N LEU A 92 -9.76 -3.66 -5.32
CA LEU A 92 -11.17 -4.02 -5.35
C LEU A 92 -11.35 -5.49 -5.75
N PHE A 93 -12.17 -6.22 -4.99
CA PHE A 93 -12.52 -7.59 -5.34
C PHE A 93 -13.57 -7.60 -6.45
N LEU A 94 -13.22 -8.13 -7.63
CA LEU A 94 -14.08 -8.17 -8.81
C LEU A 94 -14.67 -6.80 -9.19
N GLY A 95 -13.97 -5.70 -8.89
CA GLY A 95 -14.45 -4.33 -9.14
C GLY A 95 -15.54 -3.84 -8.18
N SER A 96 -15.89 -4.62 -7.14
CA SER A 96 -16.81 -4.18 -6.10
C SER A 96 -16.15 -3.12 -5.21
N HIS A 97 -16.83 -2.00 -5.01
CA HIS A 97 -16.32 -0.89 -4.20
C HIS A 97 -16.40 -1.19 -2.69
N ASP A 98 -17.29 -2.09 -2.30
CA ASP A 98 -17.58 -2.43 -0.90
C ASP A 98 -16.72 -3.59 -0.38
N ILE A 99 -15.94 -4.23 -1.27
CA ILE A 99 -15.09 -5.37 -0.95
C ILE A 99 -13.68 -5.14 -1.46
N GLN A 100 -12.72 -5.08 -0.55
CA GLN A 100 -11.30 -5.01 -0.88
C GLN A 100 -10.68 -6.40 -0.72
N GLU A 101 -9.86 -6.84 -1.65
CA GLU A 101 -9.01 -8.02 -1.51
C GLU A 101 -7.62 -7.57 -1.07
N VAL A 102 -7.19 -8.02 0.10
CA VAL A 102 -5.81 -7.95 0.57
C VAL A 102 -5.10 -9.22 0.10
N GLU A 103 -3.99 -9.08 -0.60
CA GLU A 103 -3.14 -10.20 -1.04
C GLU A 103 -1.75 -10.04 -0.43
N CYS A 104 -1.25 -11.09 0.21
CA CYS A 104 0.17 -11.26 0.50
C CYS A 104 0.76 -12.37 -0.38
N SER A 105 1.90 -12.12 -1.01
CA SER A 105 2.53 -13.05 -1.95
C SER A 105 4.05 -13.13 -1.80
N GLY A 106 4.61 -14.31 -2.08
CA GLY A 106 6.04 -14.53 -2.22
C GLY A 106 6.68 -13.88 -3.45
N ALA A 107 5.91 -13.27 -4.36
CA ALA A 107 6.40 -12.73 -5.63
C ALA A 107 7.36 -11.53 -5.48
N ALA A 108 7.48 -10.94 -4.29
CA ALA A 108 8.44 -9.86 -3.97
C ALA A 108 9.74 -10.39 -3.42
N LEU A 109 9.84 -11.70 -3.17
CA LEU A 109 11.05 -12.27 -2.63
C LEU A 109 12.14 -12.26 -3.69
N PRO A 110 13.41 -12.10 -3.26
CA PRO A 110 14.56 -12.21 -4.15
C PRO A 110 14.50 -13.53 -4.93
N THR A 111 15.03 -13.54 -6.14
CA THR A 111 15.06 -14.78 -6.95
C THR A 111 15.97 -15.86 -6.38
N ASP A 112 16.85 -15.51 -5.45
CA ASP A 112 17.81 -16.38 -4.78
C ASP A 112 17.34 -16.85 -3.39
N VAL A 113 16.06 -16.70 -3.06
CA VAL A 113 15.48 -17.23 -1.82
C VAL A 113 14.21 -18.04 -2.08
N ASP A 114 14.04 -19.09 -1.28
CA ASP A 114 12.86 -19.93 -1.28
C ASP A 114 11.96 -19.59 -0.10
N LEU A 115 10.66 -19.42 -0.38
CA LEU A 115 9.65 -19.20 0.66
C LEU A 115 9.51 -20.45 1.54
N VAL A 116 9.53 -20.26 2.86
CA VAL A 116 9.30 -21.33 3.86
C VAL A 116 7.93 -21.17 4.50
N THR A 117 7.68 -20.00 5.10
CA THR A 117 6.41 -19.69 5.75
C THR A 117 5.95 -18.29 5.38
N MET A 118 4.63 -18.10 5.35
CA MET A 118 4.01 -16.80 5.18
C MET A 118 2.77 -16.70 6.05
N VAL A 119 2.59 -15.54 6.69
CA VAL A 119 1.49 -15.27 7.62
C VAL A 119 0.85 -13.95 7.25
N LEU A 120 -0.44 -13.97 6.93
CA LEU A 120 -1.26 -12.77 6.80
C LEU A 120 -1.96 -12.55 8.16
N HIS A 121 -1.80 -11.38 8.76
CA HIS A 121 -2.33 -11.08 10.10
C HIS A 121 -2.99 -9.70 10.18
N SER A 122 -3.78 -9.48 11.23
CA SER A 122 -4.41 -8.19 11.56
C SER A 122 -3.76 -7.58 12.81
N PRO A 123 -2.89 -6.57 12.67
CA PRO A 123 -2.41 -5.78 13.79
C PRO A 123 -3.55 -4.93 14.42
N PRO A 124 -3.47 -4.53 15.70
CA PRO A 124 -2.39 -4.82 16.67
C PRO A 124 -2.55 -6.17 17.37
N SER A 125 -3.64 -6.91 17.12
CA SER A 125 -3.93 -8.18 17.81
C SER A 125 -2.98 -9.33 17.44
N ASP A 126 -2.15 -9.14 16.40
CA ASP A 126 -1.35 -10.17 15.72
C ASP A 126 -2.12 -11.48 15.44
N ARG A 127 -3.44 -11.36 15.31
CA ARG A 127 -4.29 -12.47 14.94
C ARG A 127 -3.94 -12.88 13.51
N ALA A 128 -3.39 -14.09 13.38
CA ALA A 128 -3.16 -14.72 12.09
C ALA A 128 -4.50 -14.98 11.40
N LEU A 129 -4.67 -14.42 10.21
CA LEU A 129 -5.84 -14.61 9.33
C LEU A 129 -5.63 -15.82 8.44
N ALA A 130 -4.43 -15.96 7.89
CA ALA A 130 -4.00 -17.07 7.08
C ALA A 130 -2.53 -17.39 7.35
N TYR A 131 -2.18 -18.66 7.22
CA TYR A 131 -0.84 -19.17 7.43
C TYR A 131 -0.53 -20.26 6.41
N VAL A 132 0.67 -20.20 5.82
CA VAL A 132 1.20 -21.27 4.97
C VAL A 132 2.58 -21.67 5.45
N ASN A 133 2.84 -22.98 5.39
CA ASN A 133 4.13 -23.61 5.57
C ASN A 133 4.38 -24.56 4.41
N LEU A 134 5.33 -24.21 3.55
CA LEU A 134 5.66 -24.99 2.37
C LEU A 134 6.46 -26.25 2.70
N GLN A 135 7.21 -26.28 3.81
CA GLN A 135 7.94 -27.47 4.25
C GLN A 135 6.99 -28.60 4.66
N THR A 136 5.94 -28.26 5.41
CA THR A 136 4.93 -29.23 5.85
C THR A 136 3.75 -29.33 4.88
N ARG A 137 3.77 -28.58 3.78
CA ARG A 137 2.66 -28.43 2.81
C ARG A 137 1.33 -28.13 3.50
N HIS A 138 1.41 -27.29 4.52
CA HIS A 138 0.27 -26.95 5.35
C HIS A 138 -0.21 -25.55 4.99
N CYS A 139 -1.51 -25.41 4.78
CA CYS A 139 -2.14 -24.11 4.77
C CYS A 139 -3.40 -24.07 5.63
N SER A 140 -3.57 -22.97 6.37
CA SER A 140 -4.70 -22.75 7.27
C SER A 140 -5.21 -21.32 7.19
N THR A 141 -6.50 -21.17 7.50
CA THR A 141 -7.24 -19.91 7.52
C THR A 141 -8.10 -19.85 8.79
N SER A 142 -8.20 -18.69 9.43
CA SER A 142 -8.87 -18.54 10.74
C SER A 142 -10.13 -17.66 10.70
N GLU A 143 -10.45 -17.08 9.54
CA GLU A 143 -11.59 -16.17 9.35
C GLU A 143 -12.40 -16.48 8.08
N MET A 144 -13.63 -15.96 8.04
CA MET A 144 -14.46 -15.98 6.84
C MET A 144 -13.83 -15.09 5.75
N PHE A 145 -13.86 -15.56 4.50
CA PHE A 145 -13.32 -14.88 3.32
C PHE A 145 -11.79 -14.73 3.29
N VAL A 146 -11.07 -15.66 3.92
CA VAL A 146 -9.64 -15.81 3.75
C VAL A 146 -9.36 -17.02 2.85
N SER A 147 -8.37 -16.92 1.98
CA SER A 147 -7.91 -18.03 1.14
C SER A 147 -6.41 -18.13 1.10
N CYS A 148 -5.95 -19.31 0.75
CA CYS A 148 -4.55 -19.63 0.58
C CYS A 148 -4.37 -20.47 -0.68
N VAL A 149 -3.36 -20.11 -1.47
CA VAL A 149 -2.95 -20.81 -2.68
C VAL A 149 -1.47 -21.11 -2.54
N MET A 150 -1.14 -22.40 -2.41
CA MET A 150 0.23 -22.90 -2.48
C MET A 150 0.56 -23.24 -3.91
N ASP A 151 1.77 -22.87 -4.35
CA ASP A 151 2.31 -23.30 -5.63
C ASP A 151 3.47 -24.27 -5.38
N ASP A 152 3.30 -25.50 -5.85
CA ASP A 152 4.25 -26.60 -5.64
C ASP A 152 5.49 -26.52 -6.57
N ARG A 153 5.47 -25.63 -7.57
CA ARG A 153 6.54 -25.50 -8.58
C ARG A 153 7.40 -24.27 -8.35
N ASP A 154 6.76 -23.16 -7.97
CA ASP A 154 7.42 -21.90 -7.66
C ASP A 154 6.89 -21.38 -6.34
N SER A 155 7.68 -21.53 -5.28
CA SER A 155 7.33 -21.10 -3.92
C SER A 155 6.91 -19.62 -3.87
N ARG A 156 7.41 -18.79 -4.80
CA ARG A 156 7.12 -17.35 -4.91
C ARG A 156 5.72 -17.06 -5.47
N GLN A 157 5.07 -18.03 -6.14
CA GLN A 157 3.67 -17.89 -6.57
C GLN A 157 2.65 -18.17 -5.46
N THR A 158 3.11 -18.60 -4.29
CA THR A 158 2.26 -18.81 -3.11
C THR A 158 1.63 -17.48 -2.65
N LYS A 159 0.34 -17.51 -2.35
CA LYS A 159 -0.50 -16.33 -2.03
C LYS A 159 -1.42 -16.61 -0.86
N LEU A 160 -1.54 -15.64 0.04
CA LEU A 160 -2.59 -15.55 1.06
C LEU A 160 -3.48 -14.36 0.72
N ARG A 161 -4.79 -14.52 0.82
CA ARG A 161 -5.74 -13.45 0.54
C ARG A 161 -6.79 -13.32 1.62
N ALA A 162 -7.22 -12.11 1.90
CA ALA A 162 -8.36 -11.83 2.77
C ALA A 162 -9.28 -10.82 2.09
N LEU A 163 -10.59 -11.08 2.10
CA LEU A 163 -11.57 -10.08 1.70
C LEU A 163 -11.94 -9.21 2.90
N VAL A 164 -11.75 -7.91 2.74
CA VAL A 164 -12.18 -6.90 3.68
C VAL A 164 -13.61 -6.51 3.30
N THR A 165 -14.56 -7.10 4.00
CA THR A 165 -15.98 -6.75 3.93
C THR A 165 -16.36 -5.85 5.11
N ASN A 166 -17.42 -5.06 4.94
CA ASN A 166 -18.03 -4.28 6.03
C ASN A 166 -17.06 -3.31 6.72
N LEU A 167 -16.11 -2.73 5.98
CA LEU A 167 -15.29 -1.65 6.50
C LEU A 167 -16.15 -0.38 6.52
N PRO A 168 -16.47 0.21 7.68
CA PRO A 168 -17.33 1.39 7.73
C PRO A 168 -16.73 2.55 6.91
N GLN A 169 -17.59 3.42 6.38
CA GLN A 169 -17.13 4.56 5.59
C GLN A 169 -16.18 5.44 6.40
N GLY A 170 -15.01 5.73 5.83
CA GLY A 170 -13.95 6.50 6.51
C GLY A 170 -13.15 5.70 7.54
N ALA A 171 -13.52 4.45 7.83
CA ALA A 171 -12.71 3.58 8.66
C ALA A 171 -11.51 3.02 7.88
N ALA A 172 -10.47 2.72 8.64
CA ALA A 172 -9.25 2.11 8.16
C ALA A 172 -9.01 0.80 8.92
N ARG A 173 -8.48 -0.21 8.23
CA ARG A 173 -8.05 -1.46 8.84
C ARG A 173 -6.65 -1.81 8.37
N MET A 174 -5.77 -2.11 9.31
CA MET A 174 -4.39 -2.47 9.02
C MET A 174 -4.24 -3.97 8.88
N TYR A 175 -3.40 -4.38 7.95
CA TYR A 175 -3.00 -5.76 7.70
C TYR A 175 -1.49 -5.84 7.69
N GLY A 176 -0.96 -6.97 8.14
CA GLY A 176 0.46 -7.28 8.13
C GLY A 176 0.71 -8.58 7.41
N CYS A 177 1.89 -8.73 6.84
CA CYS A 177 2.36 -9.98 6.29
C CYS A 177 3.80 -10.24 6.65
N ASN A 178 4.03 -11.38 7.31
CA ASN A 178 5.34 -11.85 7.69
C ASN A 178 5.72 -13.05 6.85
N VAL A 179 6.93 -13.03 6.30
CA VAL A 179 7.47 -14.07 5.44
C VAL A 179 8.82 -14.53 5.95
N THR A 180 8.98 -15.84 6.06
CA THR A 180 10.27 -16.48 6.30
C THR A 180 10.72 -17.17 5.02
N ALA A 181 11.92 -16.85 4.56
CA ALA A 181 12.54 -17.46 3.39
C ALA A 181 13.95 -17.95 3.72
N VAL A 182 14.45 -18.90 2.94
CA VAL A 182 15.82 -19.41 3.04
C VAL A 182 16.60 -19.08 1.78
N LYS A 183 17.83 -18.62 1.97
CA LYS A 183 18.83 -18.46 0.89
C LYS A 183 19.77 -19.67 0.90
N ASP A 184 20.38 -19.96 -0.24
CA ASP A 184 21.47 -20.93 -0.37
C ASP A 184 22.42 -20.90 0.83
N GLY A 185 22.62 -22.07 1.45
CA GLY A 185 23.40 -22.23 2.69
C GLY A 185 22.59 -22.06 3.98
N TRP A 186 21.29 -22.33 3.96
CA TRP A 186 20.39 -22.34 5.14
C TRP A 186 20.28 -21.00 5.89
N LYS A 187 20.61 -19.89 5.24
CA LYS A 187 20.46 -18.57 5.84
C LYS A 187 18.98 -18.17 5.80
N VAL A 188 18.36 -18.13 6.97
CA VAL A 188 16.98 -17.67 7.13
C VAL A 188 16.92 -16.15 7.05
N LYS A 189 15.99 -15.63 6.25
CA LYS A 189 15.62 -14.21 6.18
C LYS A 189 14.15 -14.05 6.50
N ALA A 190 13.85 -13.02 7.29
CA ALA A 190 12.48 -12.59 7.57
C ALA A 190 12.18 -11.30 6.80
N PHE A 191 11.00 -11.22 6.22
CA PHE A 191 10.44 -10.05 5.56
C PHE A 191 9.11 -9.72 6.22
N SER A 192 8.85 -8.43 6.45
CA SER A 192 7.61 -7.98 7.05
C SER A 192 7.08 -6.78 6.28
N TRP A 193 5.79 -6.82 5.95
CA TRP A 193 5.10 -5.74 5.25
C TRP A 193 3.81 -5.40 5.97
N SER A 194 3.42 -4.12 5.92
CA SER A 194 2.15 -3.65 6.46
C SER A 194 1.42 -2.75 5.46
N LEU A 195 0.11 -2.74 5.55
CA LEU A 195 -0.81 -2.09 4.63
C LEU A 195 -2.04 -1.61 5.39
N THR A 196 -2.48 -0.40 5.13
CA THR A 196 -3.76 0.10 5.64
C THR A 196 -4.79 0.14 4.50
N VAL A 197 -5.86 -0.61 4.66
CA VAL A 197 -7.03 -0.58 3.77
C VAL A 197 -7.99 0.47 4.28
N ILE A 198 -8.39 1.39 3.41
CA ILE A 198 -9.34 2.46 3.75
C ILE A 198 -10.57 2.26 2.88
N HIS A 199 -11.75 2.31 3.49
CA HIS A 199 -12.99 2.29 2.73
C HIS A 199 -13.08 3.59 1.92
N GLN A 200 -12.96 3.48 0.59
CA GLN A 200 -13.03 4.66 -0.27
C GLN A 200 -14.40 5.30 -0.12
N THR A 201 -14.42 6.56 0.28
CA THR A 201 -15.66 7.35 0.31
C THR A 201 -16.16 7.49 -1.12
N ARG A 202 -17.38 7.02 -1.39
CA ARG A 202 -18.16 7.50 -2.54
C ARG A 202 -18.24 9.03 -2.43
N GLU A 203 -17.70 9.72 -3.42
CA GLU A 203 -18.07 11.10 -3.78
C GLU A 203 -18.92 11.05 -5.04
#